data_AF-A0A7W5J6S6-F1
#
_entry.id   AF-A0A7W5J6S6-F1
#
_cell.length_a   1.000
_cell.length_b   1.000
_cell.length_c   1.000
_cell.angle_alpha   90.00
_cell.angle_beta   90.00
_cell.angle_gamma   90.00
#
_symmetry.space_group_name_H-M   'P 1'
#
loop_
_entity.id
_entity.type
_entity.pdbx_description
1 polymer ?
#
loop_
_entity_poly.entity_id
_entity_poly.type
_entity_poly.pdbx_seq_one_letter_code
_entity_poly.pdbx_strand_id
1 'polypeptide(L)'
;MDLKDLTKLGDLSGPLELLSKGPKALAAWMEKRTEQRYAEFVRAALEGVVFPDNAEAITPEDFLAMLRALELDIEAEKATVYGRLASSIATGKVKGHLKRHFIKFLSELSFGQVDLLRMAWIAKRFDVYPGVGGGRRDPKEFLGADSKTSINRLTFERMGLLDEKDLSLTGNQFVEACFRSEELKPSSVGFRLWAKGIVHLVCNEMGTPGCDPFLHQLSEGCHRAAIRNPKTAALRGHSTCAMRFGPVMVVLLTEDPQKLITEWTAVEDVIRGADTVLVATTDPTTVIPPEMTGFERLDASKENLTSAVNTALAKFEEAGLR
;
A
#
# COMPACT_ATOMS: atom_id res chain seq x y z
N MET A 1 -4.48 22.68 -46.44
CA MET A 1 -3.90 22.84 -45.09
C MET A 1 -2.47 22.34 -45.17
N ASP A 2 -1.53 23.21 -44.82
CA ASP A 2 -0.10 23.04 -45.04
C ASP A 2 0.50 22.12 -43.96
N LEU A 3 1.52 21.32 -44.28
CA LEU A 3 2.14 20.34 -43.35
C LEU A 3 2.66 20.98 -42.06
N LYS A 4 2.90 22.30 -42.08
CA LYS A 4 3.31 23.10 -40.92
C LYS A 4 2.24 23.29 -39.84
N ASP A 5 0.97 22.98 -40.12
CA ASP A 5 -0.10 23.02 -39.11
C ASP A 5 -0.14 21.75 -38.22
N LEU A 6 0.55 20.67 -38.63
CA LEU A 6 0.55 19.38 -37.91
C LEU A 6 1.41 19.39 -36.63
N THR A 7 2.40 20.28 -36.54
CA THR A 7 3.22 20.46 -35.32
C THR A 7 2.44 21.10 -34.17
N LYS A 8 1.27 21.70 -34.44
CA LYS A 8 0.38 22.30 -33.43
C LYS A 8 -0.66 21.32 -32.86
N LEU A 9 -0.64 20.04 -33.23
CA LEU A 9 -1.51 19.02 -32.61
C LEU A 9 -1.01 18.53 -31.23
N GLY A 10 0.11 19.09 -30.73
CA GLY A 10 0.69 18.74 -29.43
C GLY A 10 -0.21 19.03 -28.22
N ASP A 11 -1.09 20.04 -28.33
CA ASP A 11 -1.93 20.53 -27.23
C ASP A 11 -3.42 20.54 -27.59
N LEU A 12 -3.93 19.48 -28.21
CA LEU A 12 -5.37 19.37 -28.45
C LEU A 12 -6.09 19.08 -27.13
N SER A 13 -6.91 20.04 -26.70
CA SER A 13 -7.51 20.10 -25.35
C SER A 13 -8.77 19.23 -25.18
N GLY A 14 -9.28 18.61 -26.25
CA GLY A 14 -10.38 17.64 -26.13
C GLY A 14 -10.81 16.92 -27.42
N PRO A 15 -11.62 15.86 -27.31
CA PRO A 15 -12.03 15.01 -28.44
C PRO A 15 -12.78 15.76 -29.55
N LEU A 16 -13.60 16.76 -29.19
CA LEU A 16 -14.37 17.57 -30.14
C LEU A 16 -13.47 18.47 -31.00
N GLU A 17 -12.39 18.98 -30.41
CA GLU A 17 -11.43 19.83 -31.12
C GLU A 17 -10.68 19.01 -32.19
N LEU A 18 -10.31 17.76 -31.87
CA LEU A 18 -9.68 16.85 -32.83
C LEU A 18 -10.62 16.48 -33.99
N LEU A 19 -11.90 16.18 -33.70
CA LEU A 19 -12.90 15.88 -34.73
C LEU A 19 -13.12 17.07 -35.68
N SER A 20 -13.11 18.30 -35.16
CA SER A 20 -13.32 19.52 -35.95
C SER A 20 -12.23 19.78 -37.00
N LYS A 21 -11.02 19.21 -36.82
CA LYS A 21 -9.89 19.36 -37.76
C LYS A 21 -9.98 18.45 -38.99
N GLY A 22 -10.95 17.55 -39.03
CA GLY A 22 -11.26 16.70 -40.17
C GLY A 22 -10.33 15.47 -40.35
N PRO A 23 -10.62 14.60 -41.34
CA PRO A 23 -10.05 13.26 -41.42
C PRO A 23 -8.52 13.20 -41.56
N LYS A 24 -7.89 14.15 -42.26
CA LYS A 24 -6.43 14.18 -42.45
C LYS A 24 -5.68 14.46 -41.15
N ALA A 25 -6.19 15.40 -40.35
CA ALA A 25 -5.60 15.71 -39.05
C ALA A 25 -5.79 14.55 -38.07
N LEU A 26 -6.96 13.89 -38.10
CA LEU A 26 -7.22 12.70 -37.31
C LEU A 26 -6.26 11.55 -37.66
N ALA A 27 -6.03 11.30 -38.96
CA ALA A 27 -5.09 10.27 -39.42
C ALA A 27 -3.65 10.54 -38.94
N ALA A 28 -3.16 11.78 -39.11
CA ALA A 28 -1.83 12.16 -38.64
C ALA A 28 -1.69 12.08 -37.11
N TRP A 29 -2.75 12.43 -36.37
CA TRP A 29 -2.78 12.28 -34.91
C TRP A 29 -2.72 10.81 -34.47
N MET A 30 -3.48 9.94 -35.15
CA MET A 30 -3.46 8.50 -34.91
C MET A 30 -2.07 7.90 -35.17
N GLU A 31 -1.44 8.27 -36.29
CA GLU A 31 -0.08 7.81 -36.65
C GLU A 31 0.95 8.23 -35.60
N LYS A 32 0.94 9.50 -35.18
CA LYS A 32 1.82 10.01 -34.11
C LYS A 32 1.60 9.25 -32.79
N ARG A 33 0.34 8.97 -32.43
CA ARG A 33 0.00 8.22 -31.22
C ARG A 33 0.50 6.77 -31.30
N THR A 34 0.36 6.13 -32.46
CA THR A 34 0.89 4.78 -32.69
C THR A 34 2.42 4.74 -32.55
N GLU A 35 3.13 5.71 -33.14
CA GLU A 35 4.59 5.83 -33.01
C GLU A 35 5.02 6.02 -31.54
N GLN A 36 4.32 6.87 -30.79
CA GLN A 36 4.57 7.07 -29.35
C GLN A 36 4.41 5.78 -28.55
N ARG A 37 3.36 4.98 -28.83
CA ARG A 37 3.14 3.70 -28.16
C ARG A 37 4.25 2.69 -28.44
N TYR A 38 4.72 2.60 -29.69
CA TYR A 38 5.87 1.76 -30.00
C TYR A 38 7.14 2.25 -29.29
N ALA A 39 7.36 3.57 -29.22
CA ALA A 39 8.50 4.13 -28.51
C ALA A 39 8.45 3.81 -27.00
N GLU A 40 7.27 3.89 -26.37
CA GLU A 40 7.07 3.50 -24.97
C GLU A 40 7.31 2.00 -24.74
N PHE A 41 6.77 1.15 -25.62
CA PHE A 41 7.00 -0.29 -25.59
C PHE A 41 8.50 -0.62 -25.70
N VAL A 42 9.19 -0.10 -26.72
CA VAL A 42 10.62 -0.36 -26.95
C VAL A 42 11.44 0.14 -25.78
N ARG A 43 11.16 1.34 -25.27
CA ARG A 43 11.84 1.88 -24.09
C ARG A 43 11.66 0.95 -22.90
N ALA A 44 10.44 0.57 -22.58
CA ALA A 44 10.15 -0.30 -21.44
C ALA A 44 10.75 -1.71 -21.58
N ALA A 45 10.82 -2.24 -22.81
CA ALA A 45 11.41 -3.54 -23.11
C ALA A 45 12.95 -3.55 -22.94
N LEU A 46 13.60 -2.48 -23.38
CA LEU A 46 15.07 -2.36 -23.35
C LEU A 46 15.61 -1.79 -22.03
N GLU A 47 14.74 -1.18 -21.22
CA GLU A 47 15.15 -0.51 -20.01
C GLU A 47 15.50 -1.53 -18.91
N GLY A 48 16.80 -1.68 -18.71
CA GLY A 48 17.41 -2.35 -17.57
C GLY A 48 17.55 -3.86 -17.72
N VAL A 49 18.37 -4.33 -18.67
CA VAL A 49 18.99 -5.69 -18.76
C VAL A 49 18.58 -6.53 -19.98
N VAL A 50 17.88 -6.04 -21.01
CA VAL A 50 17.70 -6.84 -22.25
C VAL A 50 18.82 -6.54 -23.25
N PHE A 51 19.76 -7.47 -23.38
CA PHE A 51 20.84 -7.49 -24.36
C PHE A 51 20.72 -8.73 -25.25
N PRO A 52 21.30 -8.75 -26.46
CA PRO A 52 21.28 -9.94 -27.31
C PRO A 52 21.70 -11.21 -26.56
N ASP A 53 22.70 -11.12 -25.69
CA ASP A 53 23.29 -12.24 -24.95
C ASP A 53 22.39 -12.81 -23.83
N ASN A 54 21.31 -12.13 -23.45
CA ASN A 54 20.39 -12.59 -22.42
C ASN A 54 18.90 -12.50 -22.82
N ALA A 55 18.65 -12.31 -24.11
CA ALA A 55 17.32 -12.27 -24.72
C ALA A 55 16.94 -13.59 -25.41
N GLU A 56 17.74 -14.65 -25.27
CA GLU A 56 17.53 -15.92 -25.99
C GLU A 56 16.20 -16.61 -25.68
N ALA A 57 15.54 -16.25 -24.58
CA ALA A 57 14.27 -16.84 -24.21
C ALA A 57 13.07 -16.26 -24.98
N ILE A 58 13.16 -15.11 -25.64
CA ILE A 58 12.06 -14.59 -26.47
C ILE A 58 12.24 -15.02 -27.92
N THR A 59 11.21 -15.64 -28.54
CA THR A 59 11.25 -15.97 -29.96
C THR A 59 10.74 -14.81 -30.82
N PRO A 60 11.13 -14.72 -32.12
CA PRO A 60 10.57 -13.74 -33.04
C PRO A 60 9.04 -13.80 -33.12
N GLU A 61 8.45 -15.00 -33.03
CA GLU A 61 6.99 -15.18 -33.05
C GLU A 61 6.33 -14.63 -31.79
N ASP A 62 6.94 -14.83 -30.61
CA ASP A 62 6.44 -14.27 -29.35
C ASP A 62 6.50 -12.74 -29.38
N PHE A 63 7.58 -12.17 -29.92
CA PHE A 63 7.72 -10.72 -30.10
C PHE A 63 6.71 -10.15 -31.09
N LEU A 64 6.51 -10.80 -32.24
CA LEU A 64 5.50 -10.42 -33.22
C LEU A 64 4.08 -10.48 -32.65
N ALA A 65 3.78 -11.51 -31.83
CA ALA A 65 2.49 -11.63 -31.16
C ALA A 65 2.24 -10.46 -30.20
N MET A 66 3.25 -10.01 -29.46
CA MET A 66 3.13 -8.84 -28.58
C MET A 66 2.94 -7.53 -29.36
N LEU A 67 3.67 -7.33 -30.46
CA LEU A 67 3.49 -6.14 -31.29
C LEU A 67 2.08 -6.06 -31.88
N ARG A 68 1.54 -7.19 -32.35
CA ARG A 68 0.14 -7.25 -32.83
C ARG A 68 -0.86 -7.02 -31.72
N ALA A 69 -0.63 -7.59 -30.53
CA ALA A 69 -1.49 -7.36 -29.38
C ALA A 69 -1.50 -5.87 -29.02
N LEU A 70 -0.32 -5.24 -28.95
CA LEU A 70 -0.16 -3.80 -28.69
C LEU A 70 -0.88 -2.93 -29.72
N GLU A 71 -0.75 -3.26 -31.00
CA GLU A 71 -1.37 -2.50 -32.11
C GLU A 71 -2.90 -2.49 -32.03
N LEU A 72 -3.49 -3.65 -31.70
CA LEU A 72 -4.95 -3.81 -31.55
C LEU A 72 -5.49 -3.28 -30.22
N ASP A 73 -4.62 -3.08 -29.24
CA ASP A 73 -5.01 -2.64 -27.91
C ASP A 73 -5.47 -1.18 -27.93
N ILE A 74 -6.62 -0.88 -27.34
CA ILE A 74 -7.20 0.46 -27.32
C ILE A 74 -6.68 1.31 -26.15
N GLU A 75 -6.03 0.69 -25.16
CA GLU A 75 -5.49 1.36 -23.98
C GLU A 75 -4.01 1.70 -24.21
N ALA A 76 -3.68 2.99 -24.15
CA ALA A 76 -2.31 3.46 -24.41
C ALA A 76 -1.36 3.07 -23.27
N GLU A 77 -1.89 3.07 -22.04
CA GLU A 77 -1.21 2.77 -20.79
C GLU A 77 -0.55 1.38 -20.79
N LYS A 78 -1.12 0.43 -21.55
CA LYS A 78 -0.57 -0.93 -21.68
C LYS A 78 0.72 -1.00 -22.49
N ALA A 79 1.08 0.01 -23.29
CA ALA A 79 2.31 -0.02 -24.11
C ALA A 79 3.56 -0.29 -23.26
N THR A 80 3.66 0.38 -22.12
CA THR A 80 4.75 0.18 -21.17
C THR A 80 4.70 -1.21 -20.51
N VAL A 81 3.51 -1.72 -20.19
CA VAL A 81 3.32 -3.04 -19.57
C VAL A 81 3.71 -4.17 -20.52
N TYR A 82 3.34 -4.06 -21.81
CA TYR A 82 3.79 -4.99 -22.85
C TYR A 82 5.31 -5.01 -22.98
N GLY A 83 5.95 -3.84 -22.94
CA GLY A 83 7.41 -3.77 -22.99
C GLY A 83 8.06 -4.52 -21.82
N ARG A 84 7.54 -4.35 -20.60
CA ARG A 84 8.04 -5.06 -19.41
C ARG A 84 7.81 -6.57 -19.48
N LEU A 85 6.65 -7.00 -19.96
CA LEU A 85 6.40 -8.41 -20.19
C LEU A 85 7.39 -8.99 -21.21
N ALA A 86 7.64 -8.28 -22.32
CA ALA A 86 8.64 -8.68 -23.31
C ALA A 86 10.03 -8.81 -22.67
N SER A 87 10.43 -7.84 -21.86
CA SER A 87 11.69 -7.88 -21.10
C SER A 87 11.78 -9.09 -20.16
N SER A 88 10.71 -9.37 -19.41
CA SER A 88 10.63 -10.51 -18.50
C SER A 88 10.67 -11.86 -19.23
N ILE A 89 10.07 -11.95 -20.42
CA ILE A 89 10.15 -13.14 -21.29
C ILE A 89 11.56 -13.30 -21.82
N ALA A 90 12.15 -12.22 -22.36
CA ALA A 90 13.49 -12.22 -22.95
C ALA A 90 14.55 -12.66 -21.93
N THR A 91 14.48 -12.12 -20.70
CA THR A 91 15.40 -12.44 -19.60
C THR A 91 15.11 -13.77 -18.88
N GLY A 92 14.20 -14.60 -19.41
CA GLY A 92 13.91 -15.93 -18.87
C GLY A 92 13.17 -15.96 -17.53
N LYS A 93 12.66 -14.81 -17.04
CA LYS A 93 11.86 -14.74 -15.80
C LYS A 93 10.49 -15.40 -15.96
N VAL A 94 9.98 -15.47 -17.19
CA VAL A 94 8.73 -16.16 -17.54
C VAL A 94 9.01 -17.56 -18.05
N LYS A 95 8.42 -18.57 -17.40
CA LYS A 95 8.53 -19.97 -17.82
C LYS A 95 7.98 -20.16 -19.24
N GLY A 96 8.65 -21.00 -20.05
CA GLY A 96 8.33 -21.21 -21.47
C GLY A 96 6.84 -21.44 -21.78
N HIS A 97 6.17 -22.30 -21.01
CA HIS A 97 4.75 -22.61 -21.20
C HIS A 97 3.81 -21.45 -20.85
N LEU A 98 4.24 -20.47 -20.05
CA LEU A 98 3.42 -19.33 -19.62
C LEU A 98 3.48 -18.13 -20.57
N LYS A 99 4.50 -18.04 -21.43
CA LYS A 99 4.75 -16.86 -22.30
C LYS A 99 3.52 -16.44 -23.09
N ARG A 100 2.97 -17.36 -23.89
CA ARG A 100 1.78 -17.10 -24.72
C ARG A 100 0.52 -16.83 -23.89
N HIS A 101 0.39 -17.47 -22.73
CA HIS A 101 -0.72 -17.19 -21.82
C HIS A 101 -0.64 -15.77 -21.28
N PHE A 102 0.54 -15.30 -20.87
CA PHE A 102 0.72 -13.95 -20.35
C PHE A 102 0.50 -12.88 -21.42
N ILE A 103 0.99 -13.09 -22.64
CA ILE A 103 0.70 -12.19 -23.77
C ILE A 103 -0.82 -12.10 -23.99
N LYS A 104 -1.51 -13.24 -23.98
CA LYS A 104 -2.96 -13.30 -24.12
C LYS A 104 -3.69 -12.62 -22.96
N PHE A 105 -3.28 -12.87 -21.71
CA PHE A 105 -3.88 -12.22 -20.53
C PHE A 105 -3.76 -10.72 -20.61
N LEU A 106 -2.57 -10.19 -20.93
CA LEU A 106 -2.37 -8.75 -21.05
C LEU A 106 -3.21 -8.12 -22.16
N SER A 107 -3.46 -8.85 -23.25
CA SER A 107 -4.35 -8.38 -24.33
C SER A 107 -5.83 -8.40 -24.00
N GLU A 108 -6.27 -9.31 -23.13
CA GLU A 108 -7.69 -9.45 -22.77
C GLU A 108 -8.08 -8.66 -21.52
N LEU A 109 -7.12 -8.37 -20.64
CA LEU A 109 -7.35 -7.56 -19.44
C LEU A 109 -7.30 -6.08 -19.78
N SER A 110 -8.18 -5.30 -19.13
CA SER A 110 -8.04 -3.85 -19.17
C SER A 110 -6.83 -3.40 -18.35
N PHE A 111 -6.30 -2.21 -18.63
CA PHE A 111 -5.21 -1.65 -17.82
C PHE A 111 -5.61 -1.55 -16.34
N GLY A 112 -6.84 -1.12 -16.07
CA GLY A 112 -7.38 -1.07 -14.71
C GLY A 112 -7.45 -2.45 -14.03
N GLN A 113 -7.75 -3.52 -14.77
CA GLN A 113 -7.72 -4.88 -14.23
C GLN A 113 -6.30 -5.36 -13.92
N VAL A 114 -5.34 -5.07 -14.80
CA VAL A 114 -3.92 -5.35 -14.54
C VAL A 114 -3.45 -4.59 -13.29
N ASP A 115 -3.91 -3.35 -13.11
CA ASP A 115 -3.60 -2.54 -11.94
C ASP A 115 -4.25 -3.07 -10.64
N LEU A 116 -5.46 -3.62 -10.71
CA LEU A 116 -6.08 -4.32 -9.57
C LEU A 116 -5.28 -5.55 -9.15
N LEU A 117 -4.75 -6.33 -10.10
CA LEU A 117 -3.87 -7.46 -9.78
C LEU A 117 -2.56 -6.96 -9.12
N ARG A 118 -2.00 -5.84 -9.59
CA ARG A 118 -0.84 -5.19 -8.96
C ARG A 118 -1.14 -4.77 -7.52
N MET A 119 -2.26 -4.09 -7.28
CA MET A 119 -2.67 -3.65 -5.95
C MET A 119 -2.90 -4.84 -4.99
N ALA A 120 -3.54 -5.90 -5.48
CA ALA A 120 -3.73 -7.14 -4.71
C ALA A 120 -2.38 -7.79 -4.34
N TRP A 121 -1.44 -7.85 -5.29
CA TRP A 121 -0.10 -8.39 -5.07
C TRP A 121 0.66 -7.61 -3.99
N ILE A 122 0.55 -6.28 -4.00
CA ILE A 122 1.14 -5.39 -2.99
C ILE A 122 0.47 -5.59 -1.63
N ALA A 123 -0.86 -5.56 -1.56
CA ALA A 123 -1.60 -5.73 -0.32
C ALA A 123 -1.32 -7.08 0.36
N LYS A 124 -1.04 -8.13 -0.43
CA LYS A 124 -0.67 -9.45 0.07
C LYS A 124 0.69 -9.47 0.78
N ARG A 125 1.65 -8.65 0.32
CA ARG A 125 3.06 -8.71 0.74
C ARG A 125 3.46 -7.63 1.72
N PHE A 126 2.74 -6.53 1.75
CA PHE A 126 3.06 -5.39 2.61
C PHE A 126 1.97 -5.16 3.66
N ASP A 127 2.36 -4.55 4.78
CA ASP A 127 1.45 -4.23 5.88
C ASP A 127 0.65 -2.96 5.58
N VAL A 128 -0.21 -3.02 4.57
CA VAL A 128 -0.94 -1.86 4.03
C VAL A 128 -2.02 -1.38 5.00
N TYR A 129 -2.00 -0.08 5.26
CA TYR A 129 -2.99 0.64 6.06
C TYR A 129 -4.34 0.69 5.31
N PRO A 130 -5.43 0.14 5.88
CA PRO A 130 -6.73 0.04 5.21
C PRO A 130 -7.52 1.36 5.18
N GLY A 131 -7.07 2.41 5.86
CA GLY A 131 -7.80 3.68 5.99
C GLY A 131 -8.82 3.69 7.11
N VAL A 132 -9.47 2.56 7.39
CA VAL A 132 -10.45 2.39 8.49
C VAL A 132 -10.21 1.07 9.22
N GLY A 133 -10.30 1.11 10.56
CA GLY A 133 -10.08 -0.06 11.41
C GLY A 133 -8.61 -0.43 11.63
N GLY A 134 -8.36 -1.43 12.48
CA GLY A 134 -7.01 -1.86 12.87
C GLY A 134 -6.42 -3.02 12.04
N GLY A 135 -7.11 -3.43 10.98
CA GLY A 135 -6.72 -4.56 10.14
C GLY A 135 -5.65 -4.23 9.10
N ARG A 136 -5.42 -5.19 8.20
CA ARG A 136 -4.66 -4.98 6.96
C ARG A 136 -5.63 -4.82 5.81
N ARG A 137 -5.22 -4.11 4.78
CA ARG A 137 -5.98 -4.07 3.54
C ARG A 137 -5.97 -5.45 2.88
N ASP A 138 -7.15 -6.04 2.67
CA ASP A 138 -7.25 -7.42 2.16
C ASP A 138 -7.10 -7.40 0.62
N PRO A 139 -6.24 -8.23 0.02
CA PRO A 139 -6.16 -8.39 -1.44
C PRO A 139 -7.53 -8.60 -2.11
N LYS A 140 -8.47 -9.25 -1.43
CA LYS A 140 -9.84 -9.49 -1.91
C LYS A 140 -10.60 -8.24 -2.33
N GLU A 141 -10.33 -7.11 -1.69
CA GLU A 141 -10.95 -5.82 -1.99
C GLU A 141 -10.69 -5.40 -3.44
N PHE A 142 -9.52 -5.75 -3.99
CA PHE A 142 -9.13 -5.41 -5.37
C PHE A 142 -9.57 -6.48 -6.38
N LEU A 143 -9.60 -7.73 -5.94
CA LEU A 143 -9.91 -8.88 -6.79
C LEU A 143 -11.42 -9.02 -7.05
N GLY A 144 -12.24 -8.18 -6.41
CA GLY A 144 -13.70 -8.27 -6.47
C GLY A 144 -14.23 -9.54 -5.81
N ALA A 145 -13.47 -10.12 -4.88
CA ALA A 145 -13.77 -11.42 -4.29
C ALA A 145 -15.01 -11.39 -3.38
N ASP A 146 -15.42 -10.20 -2.91
CA ASP A 146 -16.60 -10.01 -2.06
C ASP A 146 -17.93 -10.22 -2.81
N SER A 147 -17.91 -10.18 -4.15
CA SER A 147 -19.08 -10.47 -4.97
C SER A 147 -18.80 -11.58 -5.99
N LYS A 148 -19.59 -12.66 -5.91
CA LYS A 148 -19.53 -13.76 -6.90
C LYS A 148 -19.90 -13.33 -8.32
N THR A 149 -20.59 -12.20 -8.47
CA THR A 149 -20.99 -11.65 -9.77
C THR A 149 -20.06 -10.54 -10.26
N SER A 150 -18.98 -10.26 -9.53
CA SER A 150 -17.97 -9.29 -9.97
C SER A 150 -17.35 -9.73 -11.29
N ILE A 151 -17.41 -8.85 -12.29
CA ILE A 151 -16.82 -9.07 -13.62
C ILE A 151 -15.31 -9.33 -13.49
N ASN A 152 -14.63 -8.61 -12.59
CA ASN A 152 -13.20 -8.80 -12.34
C ASN A 152 -12.91 -10.19 -11.78
N ARG A 153 -13.68 -10.62 -10.76
CA ARG A 153 -13.54 -11.97 -10.18
C ARG A 153 -13.70 -13.05 -11.24
N LEU A 154 -14.80 -13.01 -12.00
CA LEU A 154 -15.10 -14.00 -13.05
C LEU A 154 -14.02 -14.02 -14.13
N THR A 155 -13.50 -12.85 -14.51
CA THR A 155 -12.43 -12.74 -15.51
C THR A 155 -11.13 -13.35 -15.00
N PHE A 156 -10.71 -13.01 -13.79
CA PHE A 156 -9.47 -13.53 -13.21
C PHE A 156 -9.54 -15.03 -12.89
N GLU A 157 -10.68 -15.53 -12.41
CA GLU A 157 -10.92 -16.98 -12.21
C GLU A 157 -10.85 -17.74 -13.53
N ARG A 158 -11.52 -17.25 -14.59
CA ARG A 158 -11.49 -17.86 -15.93
C ARG A 158 -10.06 -17.96 -16.49
N MET A 159 -9.22 -16.97 -16.19
CA MET A 159 -7.81 -16.94 -16.61
C MET A 159 -6.88 -17.73 -15.67
N GLY A 160 -7.38 -18.28 -14.57
CA GLY A 160 -6.57 -18.99 -13.57
C GLY A 160 -5.61 -18.08 -12.79
N LEU A 161 -5.90 -16.77 -12.71
CA LEU A 161 -5.10 -15.77 -11.98
C LEU A 161 -5.50 -15.69 -10.50
N LEU A 162 -6.62 -16.31 -10.12
CA LEU A 162 -7.11 -16.42 -8.75
C LEU A 162 -7.12 -17.86 -8.25
N ASP A 163 -6.89 -18.01 -6.95
CA ASP A 163 -7.09 -19.24 -6.20
C ASP A 163 -7.94 -18.92 -4.96
N GLU A 164 -9.16 -19.48 -4.90
CA GLU A 164 -10.26 -19.23 -3.96
C GLU A 164 -10.58 -17.75 -3.63
N LYS A 165 -9.62 -17.09 -3.00
CA LYS A 165 -9.71 -15.83 -2.27
C LYS A 165 -8.49 -14.93 -2.46
N ASP A 166 -7.49 -15.36 -3.24
CA ASP A 166 -6.23 -14.63 -3.42
C ASP A 166 -5.63 -14.86 -4.83
N LEU A 167 -4.55 -14.17 -5.17
CA LEU A 167 -3.79 -14.41 -6.39
C LEU A 167 -3.18 -15.81 -6.40
N SER A 168 -3.44 -16.55 -7.48
CA SER A 168 -2.81 -17.84 -7.75
C SER A 168 -1.30 -17.69 -7.99
N LEU A 169 -0.55 -18.80 -8.03
CA LEU A 169 0.87 -18.77 -8.41
C LEU A 169 1.06 -18.11 -9.79
N THR A 170 0.23 -18.48 -10.77
CA THR A 170 0.22 -17.89 -12.11
C THR A 170 -0.09 -16.40 -12.07
N GLY A 171 -1.05 -15.98 -11.24
CA GLY A 171 -1.39 -14.57 -11.02
C GLY A 171 -0.21 -13.77 -10.46
N ASN A 172 0.50 -14.31 -9.47
CA ASN A 172 1.69 -13.66 -8.92
C ASN A 172 2.79 -13.51 -9.98
N GLN A 173 3.06 -14.57 -10.74
CA GLN A 173 4.08 -14.56 -11.80
C GLN A 173 3.73 -13.60 -12.94
N PHE A 174 2.43 -13.47 -13.28
CA PHE A 174 1.97 -12.53 -14.28
C PHE A 174 2.23 -11.08 -13.85
N VAL A 175 1.87 -10.72 -12.61
CA VAL A 175 2.12 -9.38 -12.06
C VAL A 175 3.62 -9.09 -12.02
N GLU A 176 4.44 -10.02 -11.52
CA GLU A 176 5.90 -9.87 -11.45
C GLU A 176 6.57 -9.76 -12.84
N ALA A 177 5.97 -10.33 -13.88
CA ALA A 177 6.45 -10.19 -15.25
C ALA A 177 6.08 -8.83 -15.87
N CYS A 178 4.97 -8.24 -15.46
CA CYS A 178 4.41 -7.00 -16.00
C CYS A 178 4.94 -5.72 -15.34
N PHE A 179 5.50 -5.81 -14.13
CA PHE A 179 5.92 -4.66 -13.33
C PHE A 179 7.32 -4.81 -12.76
N ARG A 180 8.02 -3.68 -12.59
CA ARG A 180 9.32 -3.66 -11.90
C ARG A 180 9.16 -3.72 -10.39
N SER A 181 10.22 -4.10 -9.70
CA SER A 181 10.29 -4.09 -8.23
C SER A 181 9.88 -2.74 -7.62
N GLU A 182 10.29 -1.62 -8.25
CA GLU A 182 9.95 -0.26 -7.81
C GLU A 182 8.45 0.05 -7.91
N GLU A 183 7.78 -0.53 -8.91
CA GLU A 183 6.35 -0.36 -9.14
C GLU A 183 5.49 -1.33 -8.34
N LEU A 184 6.13 -2.34 -7.76
CA LEU A 184 5.55 -3.27 -6.81
C LEU A 184 5.75 -2.82 -5.36
N LYS A 185 6.17 -1.57 -5.14
CA LYS A 185 6.21 -0.94 -3.83
C LYS A 185 4.86 -0.27 -3.52
N PRO A 186 4.40 -0.25 -2.26
CA PRO A 186 3.16 0.41 -1.84
C PRO A 186 3.03 1.88 -2.32
N SER A 187 4.14 2.62 -2.31
CA SER A 187 4.16 4.02 -2.74
C SER A 187 3.80 4.23 -4.22
N SER A 188 4.00 3.23 -5.09
CA SER A 188 3.71 3.33 -6.53
C SER A 188 2.20 3.40 -6.84
N VAL A 189 1.37 2.94 -5.90
CA VAL A 189 -0.10 2.94 -5.97
C VAL A 189 -0.72 3.86 -4.92
N GLY A 190 0.09 4.71 -4.27
CA GLY A 190 -0.37 5.63 -3.24
C GLY A 190 -0.78 4.96 -1.92
N PHE A 191 -0.39 3.72 -1.68
CA PHE A 191 -0.68 3.04 -0.42
C PHE A 191 0.22 3.54 0.70
N ARG A 192 -0.38 3.67 1.88
CA ARG A 192 0.33 3.89 3.14
C ARG A 192 0.54 2.56 3.84
N LEU A 193 1.66 2.42 4.53
CA LEU A 193 1.92 1.28 5.40
C LEU A 193 1.59 1.64 6.84
N TRP A 194 1.24 0.63 7.61
CA TRP A 194 1.34 0.72 9.06
C TRP A 194 2.80 1.00 9.46
N ALA A 195 2.98 1.82 10.48
CA ALA A 195 4.28 2.01 11.14
C ALA A 195 4.82 0.66 11.63
N LYS A 196 6.16 0.53 11.64
CA LYS A 196 6.80 -0.70 12.11
C LYS A 196 6.55 -0.95 13.60
N GLY A 197 6.55 0.11 14.39
CA GLY A 197 6.26 0.07 15.81
C GLY A 197 4.79 0.34 16.13
N ILE A 198 4.46 0.17 17.41
CA ILE A 198 3.11 0.36 17.94
C ILE A 198 3.12 1.29 19.15
N VAL A 199 1.99 1.97 19.39
CA VAL A 199 1.73 2.71 20.63
C VAL A 199 0.84 1.85 21.51
N HIS A 200 1.38 1.18 22.52
CA HIS A 200 0.57 0.38 23.44
C HIS A 200 0.08 1.24 24.59
N LEU A 201 -1.23 1.46 24.65
CA LEU A 201 -1.85 2.22 25.73
C LEU A 201 -2.28 1.29 26.87
N VAL A 202 -1.79 1.57 28.07
CA VAL A 202 -2.20 0.91 29.30
C VAL A 202 -3.00 1.87 30.15
N CYS A 203 -4.23 1.48 30.50
CA CYS A 203 -5.11 2.25 31.37
C CYS A 203 -5.96 1.28 32.19
N ASN A 204 -5.87 1.34 33.53
CA ASN A 204 -6.73 0.54 34.42
C ASN A 204 -8.09 1.19 34.67
N GLU A 205 -8.31 2.36 34.07
CA GLU A 205 -9.46 3.23 34.27
C GLU A 205 -10.25 3.38 32.96
N MET A 206 -10.20 2.37 32.08
CA MET A 206 -10.94 2.38 30.81
C MET A 206 -12.44 2.51 31.09
N GLY A 207 -13.06 3.57 30.57
CA GLY A 207 -14.47 3.92 30.82
C GLY A 207 -14.68 4.99 31.90
N THR A 208 -13.62 5.56 32.46
CA THR A 208 -13.73 6.80 33.24
C THR A 208 -13.83 8.02 32.32
N PRO A 209 -14.75 8.97 32.58
CA PRO A 209 -14.91 10.17 31.74
C PRO A 209 -13.66 11.05 31.65
N GLY A 210 -12.73 10.94 32.61
CA GLY A 210 -11.46 11.66 32.60
C GLY A 210 -10.50 11.14 31.53
N CYS A 211 -10.42 9.82 31.35
CA CYS A 211 -9.48 9.19 30.41
C CYS A 211 -9.99 9.14 28.97
N ASP A 212 -11.31 9.08 28.76
CA ASP A 212 -11.93 8.90 27.45
C ASP A 212 -11.51 9.93 26.38
N PRO A 213 -11.41 11.25 26.66
CA PRO A 213 -10.98 12.22 25.67
C PRO A 213 -9.57 11.96 25.13
N PHE A 214 -8.62 11.62 26.01
CA PHE A 214 -7.26 11.29 25.60
C PHE A 214 -7.20 9.97 24.84
N LEU A 215 -7.90 8.94 25.32
CA LEU A 215 -8.01 7.64 24.66
C LEU A 215 -8.55 7.77 23.22
N HIS A 216 -9.53 8.65 23.01
CA HIS A 216 -10.13 8.90 21.71
C HIS A 216 -9.18 9.69 20.82
N GLN A 217 -8.67 10.83 21.28
CA GLN A 217 -7.85 11.72 20.46
C GLN A 217 -6.50 11.10 20.09
N LEU A 218 -5.87 10.36 21.01
CA LEU A 218 -4.65 9.61 20.71
C LEU A 218 -4.93 8.49 19.70
N SER A 219 -6.05 7.78 19.84
CA SER A 219 -6.45 6.73 18.89
C SER A 219 -6.67 7.29 17.48
N GLU A 220 -7.34 8.42 17.35
CA GLU A 220 -7.48 9.10 16.07
C GLU A 220 -6.15 9.61 15.52
N GLY A 221 -5.30 10.18 16.38
CA GLY A 221 -3.97 10.65 16.02
C GLY A 221 -3.09 9.51 15.47
N CYS A 222 -3.01 8.40 16.19
CA CYS A 222 -2.33 7.18 15.76
C CYS A 222 -2.90 6.67 14.43
N HIS A 223 -4.23 6.59 14.29
CA HIS A 223 -4.87 6.12 13.06
C HIS A 223 -4.56 7.02 11.86
N ARG A 224 -4.66 8.35 12.01
CA ARG A 224 -4.25 9.32 10.98
C ARG A 224 -2.77 9.18 10.61
N ALA A 225 -1.92 8.85 11.57
CA ALA A 225 -0.50 8.59 11.37
C ALA A 225 -0.19 7.16 10.85
N ALA A 226 -1.20 6.28 10.70
CA ALA A 226 -1.05 4.86 10.39
C ALA A 226 -0.16 4.14 11.41
N ILE A 227 -0.39 4.39 12.70
CA ILE A 227 0.23 3.73 13.84
C ILE A 227 -0.82 2.88 14.54
N ARG A 228 -0.47 1.63 14.87
CA ARG A 228 -1.36 0.77 15.65
C ARG A 228 -1.36 1.21 17.11
N ASN A 229 -2.55 1.26 17.69
CA ASN A 229 -2.72 1.62 19.09
C ASN A 229 -3.63 0.63 19.84
N PRO A 230 -3.11 -0.55 20.25
CA PRO A 230 -3.85 -1.44 21.13
C PRO A 230 -4.01 -0.81 22.52
N LYS A 231 -5.19 -1.01 23.11
CA LYS A 231 -5.54 -0.49 24.44
C LYS A 231 -5.81 -1.66 25.37
N THR A 232 -5.20 -1.67 26.55
CA THR A 232 -5.37 -2.75 27.53
C THR A 232 -5.41 -2.21 28.95
N ALA A 233 -6.07 -2.94 29.86
CA ALA A 233 -5.87 -2.78 31.29
C ALA A 233 -4.73 -3.72 31.75
N ALA A 234 -3.87 -3.25 32.64
CA ALA A 234 -2.87 -4.05 33.33
C ALA A 234 -3.52 -4.71 34.54
N LEU A 235 -4.09 -5.90 34.34
CA LEU A 235 -4.70 -6.73 35.40
C LEU A 235 -3.92 -8.04 35.55
N ARG A 236 -3.60 -8.46 36.77
CA ARG A 236 -3.03 -9.78 37.08
C ARG A 236 -3.86 -10.91 36.44
N GLY A 237 -3.19 -11.80 35.70
CA GLY A 237 -3.80 -12.94 35.02
C GLY A 237 -4.21 -12.68 33.56
N HIS A 238 -4.30 -11.41 33.13
CA HIS A 238 -4.36 -11.05 31.72
C HIS A 238 -2.95 -10.90 31.16
N SER A 239 -2.21 -12.01 31.10
CA SER A 239 -0.97 -12.10 30.32
C SER A 239 -1.29 -12.14 28.83
N THR A 240 -2.01 -11.14 28.32
CA THR A 240 -1.96 -10.81 26.90
C THR A 240 -0.60 -10.19 26.63
N CYS A 241 0.41 -11.05 26.56
CA CYS A 241 1.66 -10.79 25.88
C CYS A 241 1.34 -10.65 24.38
N ALA A 242 0.68 -9.54 24.03
CA ALA A 242 0.48 -9.10 22.66
C ALA A 242 1.74 -8.42 22.10
N MET A 243 2.80 -8.29 22.92
CA MET A 243 4.09 -7.77 22.51
C MET A 243 4.94 -8.83 21.83
N ARG A 244 4.57 -9.17 20.59
CA ARG A 244 5.49 -9.90 19.68
C ARG A 244 5.64 -9.21 18.33
N PHE A 245 5.20 -7.96 18.21
CA PHE A 245 5.22 -7.25 16.94
C PHE A 245 6.02 -5.96 17.06
N GLY A 246 7.32 -6.08 16.78
CA GLY A 246 8.18 -4.93 16.53
C GLY A 246 8.46 -4.07 17.76
N PRO A 247 9.03 -2.87 17.54
CA PRO A 247 9.39 -1.95 18.61
C PRO A 247 8.13 -1.24 19.16
N VAL A 248 8.11 -0.97 20.46
CA VAL A 248 6.88 -0.59 21.21
C VAL A 248 7.13 0.67 22.03
N MET A 249 6.24 1.66 21.88
CA MET A 249 6.11 2.76 22.84
C MET A 249 4.92 2.48 23.76
N VAL A 250 5.12 2.52 25.07
CA VAL A 250 4.04 2.34 26.06
C VAL A 250 3.59 3.69 26.57
N VAL A 251 2.28 3.93 26.58
CA VAL A 251 1.65 5.10 27.21
C VAL A 251 0.84 4.62 28.40
N LEU A 252 1.31 4.94 29.61
CA LEU A 252 0.60 4.70 30.86
C LEU A 252 -0.36 5.88 31.08
N LEU A 253 -1.65 5.67 30.85
CA LEU A 253 -2.68 6.69 31.09
C LEU A 253 -3.33 6.46 32.45
N THR A 254 -3.42 7.50 33.27
CA THR A 254 -4.04 7.42 34.59
C THR A 254 -4.63 8.73 35.09
N GLU A 255 -5.77 8.66 35.74
CA GLU A 255 -6.34 9.71 36.57
C GLU A 255 -5.91 9.52 38.04
N ASP A 256 -5.89 8.26 38.51
CA ASP A 256 -5.38 7.87 39.82
C ASP A 256 -4.21 6.87 39.67
N PRO A 257 -2.94 7.35 39.77
CA PRO A 257 -1.75 6.52 39.62
C PRO A 257 -1.70 5.29 40.54
N GLN A 258 -2.39 5.32 41.68
CA GLN A 258 -2.44 4.19 42.62
C GLN A 258 -3.08 2.94 41.99
N LYS A 259 -3.98 3.11 41.01
CA LYS A 259 -4.61 1.98 40.31
C LYS A 259 -3.66 1.24 39.38
N LEU A 260 -2.65 1.92 38.84
CA LEU A 260 -1.57 1.27 38.11
C LEU A 260 -0.56 0.62 39.08
N ILE A 261 -0.28 1.26 40.22
CA ILE A 261 0.63 0.71 41.25
C ILE A 261 0.08 -0.56 41.89
N THR A 262 -1.23 -0.65 42.12
CA THR A 262 -1.87 -1.85 42.67
C THR A 262 -1.58 -3.08 41.81
N GLU A 263 -1.44 -2.89 40.50
CA GLU A 263 -1.13 -3.93 39.51
C GLU A 263 0.28 -3.74 38.90
N TRP A 264 1.20 -3.11 39.65
CA TRP A 264 2.50 -2.68 39.12
C TRP A 264 3.30 -3.80 38.46
N THR A 265 3.28 -5.01 39.02
CA THR A 265 3.98 -6.17 38.43
C THR A 265 3.53 -6.45 36.99
N ALA A 266 2.23 -6.29 36.69
CA ALA A 266 1.71 -6.44 35.33
C ALA A 266 2.12 -5.28 34.42
N VAL A 267 2.19 -4.06 34.96
CA VAL A 267 2.69 -2.87 34.25
C VAL A 267 4.18 -3.02 33.93
N GLU A 268 4.99 -3.49 34.89
CA GLU A 268 6.42 -3.76 34.73
C GLU A 268 6.71 -4.75 33.62
N ASP A 269 5.94 -5.83 33.55
CA ASP A 269 6.09 -6.84 32.50
C ASP A 269 5.76 -6.28 31.11
N VAL A 270 4.84 -5.31 31.02
CA VAL A 270 4.54 -4.59 29.78
C VAL A 270 5.69 -3.65 29.41
N ILE A 271 6.20 -2.83 30.34
CA ILE A 271 7.24 -1.84 30.02
C ILE A 271 8.62 -2.46 29.75
N ARG A 272 8.90 -3.67 30.27
CA ARG A 272 10.24 -4.32 30.15
C ARG A 272 10.68 -4.54 28.69
N GLY A 273 9.73 -4.63 27.76
CA GLY A 273 9.97 -4.79 26.33
C GLY A 273 9.80 -3.51 25.49
N ALA A 274 9.55 -2.36 26.13
CA ALA A 274 9.27 -1.11 25.44
C ALA A 274 10.55 -0.30 25.13
N ASP A 275 10.61 0.30 23.95
CA ASP A 275 11.69 1.21 23.55
C ASP A 275 11.55 2.58 24.22
N THR A 276 10.32 2.98 24.54
CA THR A 276 10.01 4.26 25.18
C THR A 276 8.74 4.13 26.02
N VAL A 277 8.72 4.78 27.18
CA VAL A 277 7.58 4.78 28.09
C VAL A 277 7.21 6.22 28.45
N LEU A 278 5.94 6.55 28.29
CA LEU A 278 5.36 7.86 28.62
C LEU A 278 4.27 7.68 29.69
N VAL A 279 4.18 8.62 30.62
CA VAL A 279 3.13 8.66 31.65
C VAL A 279 2.22 9.83 31.36
N ALA A 280 1.00 9.56 30.88
CA ALA A 280 -0.03 10.55 30.63
C ALA A 280 -0.98 10.63 31.83
N THR A 281 -1.17 11.83 32.38
CA THR A 281 -2.08 12.05 33.50
C THR A 281 -3.13 13.09 33.20
N THR A 282 -4.38 12.79 33.52
CA THR A 282 -5.53 13.67 33.28
C THR A 282 -5.67 14.76 34.35
N ASP A 283 -5.00 14.59 35.49
CA ASP A 283 -4.87 15.58 36.56
C ASP A 283 -3.39 15.96 36.77
N PRO A 284 -2.98 17.18 36.37
CA PRO A 284 -1.60 17.62 36.50
C PRO A 284 -1.15 17.80 37.96
N THR A 285 -2.10 17.91 38.90
CA THR A 285 -1.80 18.06 40.33
C THR A 285 -1.52 16.73 41.03
N THR A 286 -1.82 15.61 40.38
CA THR A 286 -1.60 14.28 40.97
C THR A 286 -0.11 14.01 41.16
N VAL A 287 0.24 13.49 42.34
CA VAL A 287 1.60 13.08 42.69
C VAL A 287 1.89 11.73 42.04
N ILE A 288 2.94 11.69 41.21
CA ILE A 288 3.37 10.46 40.55
C ILE A 288 4.15 9.59 41.55
N PRO A 289 3.82 8.30 41.66
CA PRO A 289 4.54 7.36 42.51
C PRO A 289 6.03 7.22 42.11
N PRO A 290 6.93 6.92 43.07
CA PRO A 290 8.37 6.77 42.82
C PRO A 290 8.70 5.86 41.63
N GLU A 291 7.92 4.78 41.45
CA GLU A 291 8.10 3.77 40.41
C GLU A 291 7.93 4.33 38.99
N MET A 292 7.23 5.46 38.83
CA MET A 292 6.97 6.11 37.54
C MET A 292 7.78 7.39 37.33
N THR A 293 8.55 7.85 38.33
CA THR A 293 9.29 9.12 38.25
C THR A 293 10.40 9.16 37.20
N GLY A 294 10.87 8.00 36.74
CA GLY A 294 11.88 7.88 35.68
C GLY A 294 11.34 8.05 34.25
N PHE A 295 10.01 8.14 34.08
CA PHE A 295 9.38 8.25 32.76
C PHE A 295 8.99 9.69 32.42
N GLU A 296 8.92 9.99 31.12
CA GLU A 296 8.50 11.31 30.66
C GLU A 296 6.99 11.50 30.91
N ARG A 297 6.64 12.64 31.53
CA ARG A 297 5.26 12.97 31.91
C ARG A 297 4.59 13.82 30.83
N LEU A 298 3.35 13.46 30.50
CA LEU A 298 2.45 14.23 29.66
C LEU A 298 1.23 14.70 30.47
N ASP A 299 0.89 15.97 30.32
CA ASP A 299 -0.35 16.53 30.86
C ASP A 299 -1.51 16.29 29.89
N ALA A 300 -2.28 15.24 30.16
CA ALA A 300 -3.46 14.83 29.40
C ALA A 300 -4.77 15.46 29.94
N SER A 301 -4.69 16.55 30.71
CA SER A 301 -5.87 17.32 31.10
C SER A 301 -6.60 17.88 29.87
N LYS A 302 -7.87 18.24 30.04
CA LYS A 302 -8.71 18.74 28.93
C LYS A 302 -8.12 19.95 28.21
N GLU A 303 -7.39 20.81 28.94
CA GLU A 303 -6.78 22.02 28.40
C GLU A 303 -5.54 21.72 27.54
N ASN A 304 -4.76 20.70 27.93
CA ASN A 304 -3.49 20.33 27.27
C ASN A 304 -3.59 19.08 26.39
N LEU A 305 -4.79 18.50 26.26
CA LEU A 305 -5.07 17.25 25.56
C LEU A 305 -4.43 17.15 24.17
N THR A 306 -4.62 18.17 23.34
CA THR A 306 -4.07 18.18 21.97
C THR A 306 -2.54 18.25 21.97
N SER A 307 -1.97 19.02 22.90
CA SER A 307 -0.52 19.15 23.07
C SER A 307 0.10 17.82 23.51
N ALA A 308 -0.52 17.13 24.47
CA ALA A 308 -0.07 15.83 24.95
C ALA A 308 -0.12 14.75 23.87
N VAL A 309 -1.18 14.69 23.08
CA VAL A 309 -1.28 13.74 21.95
C VAL A 309 -0.20 14.02 20.90
N ASN A 310 -0.01 15.28 20.52
CA ASN A 310 1.03 15.65 19.55
C ASN A 310 2.44 15.31 20.08
N THR A 311 2.68 15.53 21.37
CA THR A 311 3.95 15.17 22.03
C THR A 311 4.16 13.66 22.02
N ALA A 312 3.14 12.86 22.35
CA ALA A 312 3.24 11.40 22.29
C ALA A 312 3.56 10.89 20.88
N LEU A 313 2.92 11.46 19.85
CA LEU A 313 3.19 11.11 18.46
C LEU A 313 4.59 11.56 18.01
N ALA A 314 5.07 12.74 18.43
CA ALA A 314 6.42 13.19 18.15
C ALA A 314 7.46 12.27 18.80
N LYS A 315 7.23 11.85 20.05
CA LYS A 315 8.10 10.89 20.76
C LYS A 315 8.18 9.54 20.07
N PHE A 316 7.07 9.07 19.51
CA PHE A 316 7.06 7.87 18.69
C PHE A 316 7.98 8.00 17.47
N GLU A 317 8.00 9.16 16.81
CA GLU A 317 8.89 9.42 15.68
C GLU A 317 10.35 9.60 16.11
N GLU A 318 10.61 10.32 17.20
CA GLU A 318 11.95 10.51 17.79
C GLU A 318 12.59 9.18 18.17
N ALA A 319 11.80 8.23 18.68
CA ALA A 319 12.23 6.88 19.01
C ALA A 319 12.50 6.00 17.76
N GLY A 320 12.28 6.50 16.54
CA GLY A 320 12.54 5.77 15.30
C GLY A 320 11.57 4.61 15.04
N LEU A 321 10.37 4.66 15.62
CA LEU A 321 9.39 3.57 15.59
C LEU A 321 8.55 3.53 14.31
N ARG A 322 8.77 4.46 13.37
CA ARG A 322 7.99 4.59 12.14
C ARG A 322 8.40 3.59 11.04
#